data_AF-A0A2S9ZWM7-F1
#
_entry.id   AF-A0A2S9ZWM7-F1
#
_cell.length_a   1.000
_cell.length_b   1.000
_cell.length_c   1.000
_cell.angle_alpha   90.00
_cell.angle_beta   90.00
_cell.angle_gamma   90.00
#
_symmetry.space_group_name_H-M   'P 1'
#
loop_
_entity.id
_entity.type
_entity.pdbx_description
1 polymer ?
#
loop_
_entity_poly.entity_id
_entity_poly.type
_entity_poly.pdbx_seq_one_letter_code
_entity_poly.pdbx_strand_id
1 'polypeptide(L)'
;MQVGDENPPSYFASVLAKPPPLNAFDAFKKTNPTYREKTTRGGIFTVLVGLVVAVLVWHETREYLWGEAEYKFSVDRGIAHELQLNFDATVATPCHYLTVDVRDAVGDRLHISDEFKKDGTTFDIGQAQHLENQRAAKEASASKMVRDARGRRIFARTRNLVENGPACRIYGSMEVKKVTGNLHITTLGHGYLSWEHTDHALMNLSHVIHEFSFGPYFPRIVQPLDNSVEITSVPFHIFQYFLSVVSTTYIDASRRRLHTHQYSVTEMGRETQHGRGVPGIFFKYDIEPMSLTVRERTTTFLQFLIRLAGIVGGILVCSDFGFRTADHLVSHFLAGPPKTPLPGFVPSPAPKTPTRSFASGFGRD
;
A
#
# COMPACT_ATOMS: atom_id res chain seq x y z
N MET A 1 14.23 1.85 -79.96
CA MET A 1 13.25 1.80 -78.87
C MET A 1 13.47 0.52 -78.08
N GLN A 2 14.35 0.58 -77.08
CA GLN A 2 14.30 -0.10 -75.78
C GLN A 2 15.59 0.31 -75.07
N VAL A 3 15.40 1.04 -73.97
CA VAL A 3 16.42 1.64 -73.12
C VAL A 3 16.95 0.53 -72.23
N GLY A 4 18.21 0.14 -72.41
CA GLY A 4 18.93 -0.74 -71.48
C GLY A 4 19.64 0.12 -70.44
N ASP A 5 18.98 0.36 -69.32
CA ASP A 5 19.55 1.07 -68.17
C ASP A 5 20.15 0.01 -67.23
N GLU A 6 21.39 -0.41 -67.49
CA GLU A 6 22.20 -1.21 -66.56
C GLU A 6 23.28 -0.31 -65.94
N ASN A 7 22.87 0.50 -64.96
CA ASN A 7 23.81 1.11 -64.03
C ASN A 7 24.44 0.01 -63.16
N PRO A 8 25.79 -0.07 -63.06
CA PRO A 8 26.43 -1.05 -62.20
C PRO A 8 26.02 -0.81 -60.74
N PRO A 9 25.77 -1.88 -59.95
CA PRO A 9 25.37 -1.72 -58.56
C PRO A 9 26.46 -0.93 -57.83
N SER A 10 26.05 0.19 -57.22
CA SER A 10 26.94 1.07 -56.49
C SER A 10 27.68 0.26 -55.40
N TYR A 11 29.00 0.44 -55.32
CA TYR A 11 29.86 -0.21 -54.33
C TYR A 11 29.27 -0.16 -52.91
N PHE A 12 28.59 0.95 -52.57
CA PHE A 12 27.89 1.15 -51.30
C PHE A 12 26.74 0.15 -51.05
N ALA A 13 25.99 -0.26 -52.08
CA ALA A 13 24.92 -1.25 -51.94
C ALA A 13 25.48 -2.64 -51.59
N SER A 14 26.66 -3.01 -52.12
CA SER A 14 27.30 -4.29 -51.85
C SER A 14 27.86 -4.41 -50.41
N VAL A 15 28.31 -3.29 -49.83
CA VAL A 15 28.82 -3.23 -48.44
C VAL A 15 27.67 -3.26 -47.42
N LEU A 16 26.54 -2.63 -47.73
CA LEU A 16 25.34 -2.68 -46.88
C LEU A 16 24.59 -4.03 -46.95
N ALA A 17 24.72 -4.76 -48.07
CA ALA A 17 24.08 -6.07 -48.25
C ALA A 17 24.69 -7.19 -47.39
N LYS A 18 25.91 -7.00 -46.86
CA LYS A 18 26.60 -7.99 -46.03
C LYS A 18 27.29 -7.32 -44.84
N PRO A 19 26.56 -7.02 -43.75
CA PRO A 19 27.18 -6.50 -42.55
C PRO A 19 28.29 -7.46 -42.09
N PRO A 20 29.48 -6.96 -41.70
CA PRO A 20 30.57 -7.80 -41.26
C PRO A 20 30.12 -8.65 -40.06
N PRO A 21 30.58 -9.91 -39.96
CA PRO A 21 30.20 -10.78 -38.86
C PRO A 21 30.60 -10.13 -37.54
N LEU A 22 29.76 -10.26 -36.50
CA LEU A 22 29.98 -9.65 -35.16
C LEU A 22 31.38 -9.92 -34.58
N ASN A 23 32.03 -11.00 -35.01
CA ASN A 23 33.42 -11.35 -34.68
C ASN A 23 34.47 -10.34 -35.16
N ALA A 24 34.16 -9.50 -36.16
CA ALA A 24 35.05 -8.47 -36.69
C ALA A 24 35.05 -7.18 -35.84
N PHE A 25 34.05 -7.02 -34.95
CA PHE A 25 33.96 -5.91 -34.00
C PHE A 25 34.59 -6.23 -32.64
N ASP A 26 35.27 -7.37 -32.52
CA ASP A 26 35.97 -7.77 -31.30
C ASP A 26 37.34 -7.08 -31.23
N ALA A 27 37.39 -5.95 -30.52
CA ALA A 27 38.58 -5.10 -30.37
C ALA A 27 39.69 -5.73 -29.49
N PHE A 28 39.48 -6.92 -28.92
CA PHE A 28 40.40 -7.53 -27.98
C PHE A 28 41.10 -8.77 -28.55
N LYS A 29 42.44 -8.82 -28.37
CA LYS A 29 43.26 -9.96 -28.79
C LYS A 29 42.89 -11.19 -27.96
N LYS A 30 42.39 -12.24 -28.61
CA LYS A 30 42.02 -13.50 -27.95
C LYS A 30 43.26 -14.21 -27.41
N THR A 31 43.17 -14.69 -26.18
CA THR A 31 44.24 -15.47 -25.54
C THR A 31 44.33 -16.87 -26.14
N ASN A 32 45.54 -17.44 -26.19
CA ASN A 32 45.75 -18.79 -26.71
C ASN A 32 44.94 -19.82 -25.90
N PRO A 33 44.33 -20.82 -26.55
CA PRO A 33 43.46 -21.80 -25.90
C PRO A 33 44.19 -22.65 -24.84
N THR A 34 45.52 -22.75 -24.93
CA THR A 34 46.38 -23.44 -23.97
C THR A 34 46.41 -22.78 -22.59
N TYR A 35 46.13 -21.48 -22.49
CA TYR A 35 46.05 -20.75 -21.21
C TYR A 35 44.62 -20.65 -20.67
N ARG A 36 43.65 -21.35 -21.27
CA ARG A 36 42.23 -21.25 -20.95
C ARG A 36 41.73 -22.56 -20.37
N GLU A 37 41.72 -22.67 -19.04
CA GLU A 37 41.00 -23.76 -18.39
C GLU A 37 39.48 -23.56 -18.53
N LYS A 38 38.82 -24.51 -19.20
CA LYS A 38 37.36 -24.51 -19.35
C LYS A 38 36.76 -25.40 -18.26
N THR A 39 36.14 -24.81 -17.25
CA THR A 39 35.42 -25.57 -16.22
C THR A 39 33.91 -25.48 -16.46
N THR A 40 33.26 -26.64 -16.62
CA THR A 40 31.78 -26.71 -16.79
C THR A 40 31.05 -26.34 -15.49
N ARG A 41 31.61 -26.73 -14.34
CA ARG A 41 31.11 -26.38 -13.00
C ARG A 41 31.13 -24.88 -12.72
N GLY A 42 32.20 -24.18 -13.13
CA GLY A 42 32.31 -22.74 -12.97
C GLY A 42 31.27 -21.98 -13.80
N GLY A 43 30.97 -22.45 -15.01
CA GLY A 43 29.95 -21.85 -15.88
C GLY A 43 28.52 -21.95 -15.32
N ILE A 44 28.15 -23.07 -14.70
CA ILE A 44 26.82 -23.21 -14.07
C ILE A 44 26.69 -22.27 -12.87
N PHE A 45 27.76 -22.16 -12.08
CA PHE A 45 27.79 -21.29 -10.90
C PHE A 45 27.66 -19.81 -11.28
N THR A 46 28.37 -19.34 -12.32
CA THR A 46 28.27 -17.95 -12.76
C THR A 46 26.89 -17.59 -13.30
N VAL A 47 26.21 -18.51 -14.00
CA VAL A 47 24.82 -18.32 -14.44
C VAL A 47 23.87 -18.19 -13.25
N LEU A 48 24.03 -19.04 -12.23
CA LEU A 48 23.21 -19.00 -11.02
C LEU A 48 23.42 -17.69 -10.25
N VAL A 49 24.68 -17.28 -10.06
CA VAL A 49 25.01 -16.00 -9.41
C VAL A 49 24.44 -14.82 -10.20
N GLY A 50 24.57 -14.83 -11.53
CA GLY A 50 24.00 -13.80 -12.39
C GLY A 50 22.48 -13.68 -12.25
N LEU A 51 21.77 -14.82 -12.13
CA LEU A 51 20.33 -14.84 -11.89
C LEU A 51 19.97 -14.25 -10.53
N VAL A 52 20.70 -14.60 -9.47
CA VAL A 52 20.49 -14.06 -8.11
C VAL A 52 20.71 -12.55 -8.10
N VAL A 53 21.79 -12.06 -8.73
CA VAL A 53 22.04 -10.62 -8.87
C VAL A 53 20.90 -9.93 -9.62
N ALA A 54 20.44 -10.51 -10.74
CA ALA A 54 19.35 -9.92 -11.52
C ALA A 54 18.05 -9.81 -10.71
N VAL A 55 17.70 -10.84 -9.93
CA VAL A 55 16.50 -10.82 -9.07
C VAL A 55 16.61 -9.74 -7.98
N LEU A 56 17.76 -9.62 -7.33
CA LEU A 56 17.96 -8.62 -6.26
C LEU A 56 18.02 -7.19 -6.80
N VAL A 57 18.66 -6.98 -7.95
CA VAL A 57 18.65 -5.69 -8.65
C VAL A 57 17.22 -5.32 -9.06
N TRP A 58 16.45 -6.27 -9.58
CA TRP A 58 15.04 -6.06 -9.92
C TRP A 58 14.22 -5.67 -8.69
N HIS A 59 14.39 -6.37 -7.57
CA HIS A 59 13.72 -6.06 -6.32
C HIS A 59 14.05 -4.64 -5.82
N GLU A 60 15.34 -4.29 -5.76
CA GLU A 60 15.78 -2.97 -5.32
C GLU A 60 15.29 -1.85 -6.25
N THR A 61 15.27 -2.11 -7.56
CA THR A 61 14.72 -1.16 -8.56
C THR A 61 13.21 -0.99 -8.39
N ARG A 62 12.49 -2.08 -8.08
CA ARG A 62 11.06 -2.02 -7.78
C ARG A 62 10.78 -1.23 -6.49
N GLU A 63 11.56 -1.46 -5.43
CA GLU A 63 11.47 -0.69 -4.18
C GLU A 63 11.75 0.79 -4.43
N TYR A 64 12.73 1.12 -5.27
CA TYR A 64 13.04 2.51 -5.64
C TYR A 64 11.92 3.19 -6.43
N LEU A 65 11.29 2.48 -7.37
CA LEU A 65 10.23 3.04 -8.24
C LEU A 65 8.87 3.13 -7.55
N TRP A 66 8.51 2.16 -6.71
CA TRP A 66 7.17 2.07 -6.09
C TRP A 66 7.14 2.30 -4.59
N GLY A 67 8.31 2.40 -3.92
CA GLY A 67 8.53 2.81 -2.52
C GLY A 67 7.38 2.61 -1.53
N GLU A 68 7.55 1.72 -0.57
CA GLU A 68 6.59 1.55 0.52
C GLU A 68 6.60 2.73 1.51
N ALA A 69 5.43 3.07 2.05
CA ALA A 69 5.29 4.11 3.06
C ALA A 69 5.80 3.64 4.42
N GLU A 70 6.40 4.56 5.19
CA GLU A 70 6.83 4.29 6.57
C GLU A 70 5.71 4.67 7.54
N TYR A 71 5.28 3.72 8.37
CA TYR A 71 4.25 3.90 9.40
C TYR A 71 4.89 4.05 10.78
N LYS A 72 4.59 5.15 11.48
CA LYS A 72 5.08 5.42 12.84
C LYS A 72 3.93 5.73 13.77
N PHE A 73 3.86 5.00 14.89
CA PHE A 73 2.90 5.25 15.96
C PHE A 73 3.52 6.17 17.01
N SER A 74 2.79 7.20 17.41
CA SER A 74 3.16 8.13 18.48
C SER A 74 1.96 8.44 19.35
N VAL A 75 2.18 8.97 20.56
CA VAL A 75 1.07 9.48 21.39
C VAL A 75 0.54 10.76 20.76
N ASP A 76 -0.78 10.88 20.61
CA ASP A 76 -1.38 12.12 20.12
C ASP A 76 -1.22 13.23 21.17
N ARG A 77 -0.43 14.25 20.85
CA ARG A 77 -0.27 15.44 21.69
C ARG A 77 -1.12 16.61 21.19
N GLY A 78 -1.85 16.42 20.09
CA GLY A 78 -2.66 17.43 19.45
C GLY A 78 -3.96 17.68 20.20
N ILE A 79 -4.05 18.83 20.87
CA ILE A 79 -5.27 19.35 21.48
C ILE A 79 -6.09 20.03 20.37
N ALA A 80 -6.71 19.24 19.48
CA ALA A 80 -7.77 19.74 18.63
C ALA A 80 -9.08 19.64 19.40
N HIS A 81 -9.83 20.75 19.52
CA HIS A 81 -11.08 20.77 20.27
C HIS A 81 -12.27 20.29 19.44
N GLU A 82 -12.19 20.45 18.12
CA GLU A 82 -13.24 20.14 17.16
C GLU A 82 -12.74 19.15 16.12
N LEU A 83 -13.67 18.37 15.59
CA LEU A 83 -13.49 17.32 14.61
C LEU A 83 -14.63 17.41 13.60
N GLN A 84 -14.30 17.57 12.32
CA GLN A 84 -15.30 17.52 11.28
C GLN A 84 -15.77 16.07 11.09
N LEU A 85 -17.08 15.81 11.20
CA LEU A 85 -17.71 14.54 10.91
C LEU A 85 -18.47 14.66 9.58
N ASN A 86 -18.13 13.82 8.61
CA ASN A 86 -18.82 13.71 7.34
C ASN A 86 -19.64 12.43 7.32
N PHE A 87 -20.91 12.56 6.98
CA PHE A 87 -21.86 11.47 6.99
C PHE A 87 -22.69 11.48 5.71
N ASP A 88 -22.87 10.32 5.09
CA ASP A 88 -23.76 10.09 3.96
C ASP A 88 -24.29 8.65 4.05
N ALA A 89 -25.58 8.50 4.36
CA ALA A 89 -26.23 7.20 4.45
C ALA A 89 -27.66 7.25 3.90
N THR A 90 -28.18 6.12 3.44
CA THR A 90 -29.57 5.96 3.00
C THR A 90 -30.26 4.93 3.88
N VAL A 91 -31.35 5.32 4.54
CA VAL A 91 -32.14 4.46 5.44
C VAL A 91 -33.48 4.13 4.78
N ALA A 92 -33.94 2.88 4.87
CA ALA A 92 -35.18 2.38 4.28
C ALA A 92 -36.46 2.83 5.03
N THR A 93 -36.48 4.07 5.50
CA THR A 93 -37.64 4.70 6.16
C THR A 93 -37.80 6.12 5.60
N PRO A 94 -39.03 6.63 5.41
CA PRO A 94 -39.25 8.00 4.93
C PRO A 94 -38.63 9.06 5.85
N CYS A 95 -38.15 10.17 5.26
CA CYS A 95 -37.41 11.21 5.98
C CYS A 95 -38.20 11.87 7.13
N HIS A 96 -39.53 11.97 7.00
CA HIS A 96 -40.40 12.55 8.04
C HIS A 96 -40.27 11.80 9.37
N TYR A 97 -40.15 10.47 9.32
CA TYR A 97 -40.12 9.63 10.51
C TYR A 97 -38.73 9.47 11.13
N LEU A 98 -37.67 10.04 10.55
CA LEU A 98 -36.30 9.87 11.03
C LEU A 98 -35.77 11.13 11.70
N THR A 99 -35.20 10.98 12.89
CA THR A 99 -34.43 12.02 13.59
C THR A 99 -32.96 11.65 13.62
N VAL A 100 -32.11 12.66 13.53
CA VAL A 100 -30.66 12.51 13.60
C VAL A 100 -30.17 13.40 14.72
N ASP A 101 -29.49 12.78 15.68
CA ASP A 101 -29.06 13.45 16.91
C ASP A 101 -27.63 13.02 17.23
N VAL A 102 -26.84 13.95 17.77
CA VAL A 102 -25.47 13.68 18.22
C VAL A 102 -25.39 14.01 19.70
N ARG A 103 -24.78 13.10 20.48
CA ARG A 103 -24.48 13.33 21.90
C ARG A 103 -23.00 13.15 22.15
N ASP A 104 -22.40 14.08 22.87
CA ASP A 104 -21.03 13.99 23.34
C ASP A 104 -20.96 13.36 24.75
N ALA A 105 -19.75 13.08 25.23
CA ALA A 105 -19.50 12.58 26.59
C ALA A 105 -19.95 13.54 27.70
N VAL A 106 -20.06 14.83 27.41
CA VAL A 106 -20.55 15.86 28.34
C VAL A 106 -22.08 15.76 28.48
N GLY A 107 -22.74 15.01 27.60
CA GLY A 107 -24.19 14.87 27.55
C GLY A 107 -24.87 16.10 26.94
N ASP A 108 -24.08 16.99 26.32
CA ASP A 108 -24.61 18.13 25.62
C ASP A 108 -25.35 17.63 24.38
N ARG A 109 -26.63 17.99 24.31
CA ARG A 109 -27.53 17.57 23.26
C ARG A 109 -27.54 18.67 22.22
N LEU A 110 -26.74 18.53 21.17
CA LEU A 110 -27.05 19.26 19.96
C LEU A 110 -28.15 18.47 19.23
N HIS A 111 -29.36 19.04 19.19
CA HIS A 111 -30.39 18.57 18.26
C HIS A 111 -30.02 19.07 16.87
N ILE A 112 -29.34 18.21 16.09
CA ILE A 112 -28.73 18.58 14.80
C ILE A 112 -29.59 18.10 13.62
N SER A 113 -30.91 18.27 13.71
CA SER A 113 -31.78 17.94 12.59
C SER A 113 -31.61 18.92 11.41
N ASP A 114 -31.07 20.13 11.64
CA ASP A 114 -30.97 21.19 10.63
C ASP A 114 -29.64 21.20 9.86
N GLU A 115 -28.56 20.61 10.40
CA GLU A 115 -27.24 20.62 9.73
C GLU A 115 -27.09 19.47 8.72
N PHE A 116 -27.77 18.34 8.98
CA PHE A 116 -27.88 17.24 8.02
C PHE A 116 -29.07 17.43 7.09
N LYS A 117 -28.81 17.33 5.79
CA LYS A 117 -29.87 17.36 4.77
C LYS A 117 -30.50 15.98 4.63
N LYS A 118 -31.82 15.95 4.48
CA LYS A 118 -32.63 14.75 4.30
C LYS A 118 -33.33 14.81 2.95
N ASP A 119 -32.94 13.94 2.04
CA ASP A 119 -33.54 13.81 0.72
C ASP A 119 -34.31 12.50 0.63
N GLY A 120 -35.57 12.55 0.16
CA GLY A 120 -36.36 11.35 -0.11
C GLY A 120 -35.84 10.60 -1.35
N THR A 121 -35.68 9.28 -1.24
CA THR A 121 -35.16 8.44 -2.32
C THR A 121 -35.78 7.03 -2.30
N THR A 122 -35.42 6.22 -3.28
CA THR A 122 -35.64 4.77 -3.26
C THR A 122 -34.49 4.04 -2.58
N PHE A 123 -34.77 2.97 -1.84
CA PHE A 123 -33.74 2.12 -1.25
C PHE A 123 -33.08 1.26 -2.34
N ASP A 124 -31.84 1.59 -2.71
CA ASP A 124 -31.01 0.81 -3.63
C ASP A 124 -29.67 0.49 -2.95
N ILE A 125 -29.29 -0.78 -3.01
CA ILE A 125 -28.06 -1.32 -2.40
C ILE A 125 -26.85 -0.98 -3.29
N GLY A 126 -27.03 -0.79 -4.60
CA GLY A 126 -25.97 -0.36 -5.52
C GLY A 126 -24.72 -1.25 -5.47
N GLN A 127 -23.57 -0.66 -5.12
CA GLN A 127 -22.28 -1.34 -4.96
C GLN A 127 -21.95 -1.70 -3.51
N ALA A 128 -22.88 -1.50 -2.58
CA ALA A 128 -22.62 -1.70 -1.17
C ALA A 128 -22.51 -3.19 -0.83
N GLN A 129 -21.59 -3.52 0.08
CA GLN A 129 -21.32 -4.89 0.52
C GLN A 129 -21.40 -4.95 2.04
N HIS A 130 -21.80 -6.09 2.60
CA HIS A 130 -21.65 -6.33 4.04
C HIS A 130 -20.19 -6.13 4.47
N LEU A 131 -20.00 -5.55 5.65
CA LEU A 131 -18.70 -5.15 6.18
C LEU A 131 -17.67 -6.30 6.16
N GLU A 132 -18.11 -7.55 6.36
CA GLU A 132 -17.26 -8.75 6.38
C GLU A 132 -16.49 -8.99 5.06
N ASN A 133 -17.02 -8.54 3.92
CA ASN A 133 -16.48 -8.81 2.58
C ASN A 133 -15.48 -7.75 2.06
N GLN A 134 -15.32 -6.61 2.75
CA GLN A 134 -14.56 -5.46 2.24
C GLN A 134 -13.02 -5.51 2.45
N ARG A 135 -12.40 -6.70 2.54
CA ARG A 135 -10.97 -6.85 2.90
C ARG A 135 -9.93 -6.41 1.86
N ALA A 136 -10.29 -5.67 0.81
CA ALA A 136 -9.36 -5.29 -0.26
C ALA A 136 -9.23 -3.76 -0.42
N ALA A 137 -8.72 -3.10 0.62
CA ALA A 137 -8.26 -1.72 0.54
C ALA A 137 -6.97 -1.64 -0.29
N LYS A 138 -6.99 -0.99 -1.46
CA LYS A 138 -5.77 -0.68 -2.22
C LYS A 138 -4.98 0.42 -1.50
N GLU A 139 -3.76 0.12 -1.09
CA GLU A 139 -2.83 1.11 -0.53
C GLU A 139 -2.64 2.29 -1.48
N ALA A 140 -2.99 3.49 -1.03
CA ALA A 140 -2.80 4.72 -1.77
C ALA A 140 -1.53 5.45 -1.31
N SER A 141 -0.70 5.90 -2.25
CA SER A 141 0.52 6.69 -1.97
C SER A 141 0.19 7.98 -1.23
N ALA A 142 0.96 8.32 -0.18
CA ALA A 142 0.75 9.50 0.65
C ALA A 142 0.80 10.83 -0.15
N SER A 143 1.71 10.98 -1.12
CA SER A 143 1.76 12.14 -2.04
C SER A 143 0.44 12.41 -2.76
N LYS A 144 -0.24 11.34 -3.21
CA LYS A 144 -1.53 11.44 -3.90
C LYS A 144 -2.61 11.92 -2.94
N MET A 145 -2.62 11.39 -1.71
CA MET A 145 -3.60 11.78 -0.68
C MET A 145 -3.46 13.27 -0.32
N VAL A 146 -2.24 13.76 -0.10
CA VAL A 146 -1.97 15.18 0.22
C VAL A 146 -2.33 16.12 -0.94
N ARG A 147 -2.11 15.70 -2.18
CA ARG A 147 -2.51 16.49 -3.37
C ARG A 147 -4.03 16.57 -3.50
N ASP A 148 -4.69 15.43 -3.35
CA ASP A 148 -6.12 15.31 -3.63
C ASP A 148 -6.99 15.92 -2.50
N ALA A 149 -6.44 16.09 -1.29
CA ALA A 149 -7.07 16.79 -0.16
C ALA A 149 -7.32 18.29 -0.39
N ARG A 150 -6.82 18.87 -1.49
CA ARG A 150 -7.05 20.29 -1.82
C ARG A 150 -8.44 20.58 -2.37
N GLY A 151 -9.22 19.56 -2.72
CA GLY A 151 -10.59 19.72 -3.20
C GLY A 151 -11.59 19.71 -2.05
N ARG A 152 -12.40 20.77 -1.92
CA ARG A 152 -13.59 20.74 -1.06
C ARG A 152 -14.64 19.86 -1.76
N ARG A 153 -15.01 18.73 -1.17
CA ARG A 153 -16.11 17.94 -1.73
C ARG A 153 -17.43 18.67 -1.51
N ILE A 154 -18.25 18.64 -2.55
CA ILE A 154 -19.70 18.80 -2.48
C ILE A 154 -20.20 17.36 -2.55
N PHE A 155 -21.00 16.92 -1.57
CA PHE A 155 -21.66 15.62 -1.61
C PHE A 155 -22.30 15.40 -2.99
N ALA A 156 -22.14 14.19 -3.54
CA ALA A 156 -22.72 13.89 -4.84
C ALA A 156 -24.24 14.11 -4.78
N ARG A 157 -24.82 14.65 -5.87
CA ARG A 157 -26.27 14.84 -5.95
C ARG A 157 -26.99 13.52 -5.75
N THR A 158 -28.12 13.59 -5.05
CA THR A 158 -28.98 12.45 -4.76
C THR A 158 -29.50 11.83 -6.05
N ARG A 159 -29.20 10.53 -6.23
CA ARG A 159 -29.73 9.74 -7.35
C ARG A 159 -31.16 9.36 -7.02
N ASN A 160 -32.04 9.39 -8.02
CA ASN A 160 -33.46 9.03 -7.88
C ASN A 160 -34.14 9.78 -6.73
N LEU A 161 -34.09 11.11 -6.79
CA LEU A 161 -34.82 11.97 -5.85
C LEU A 161 -36.31 11.74 -6.04
N VAL A 162 -36.96 11.24 -5.00
CA VAL A 162 -38.42 11.02 -4.94
C VAL A 162 -38.93 11.79 -3.74
N GLU A 163 -39.78 12.78 -3.99
CA GLU A 163 -40.42 13.55 -2.93
C GLU A 163 -41.28 12.59 -2.08
N ASN A 164 -40.98 12.51 -0.77
CA ASN A 164 -41.57 11.54 0.16
C ASN A 164 -41.39 10.06 -0.26
N GLY A 165 -40.20 9.72 -0.78
CA GLY A 165 -39.84 8.35 -1.10
C GLY A 165 -39.85 7.39 0.11
N PRO A 166 -39.85 6.07 -0.13
CA PRO A 166 -39.83 5.04 0.91
C PRO A 166 -38.52 5.00 1.71
N ALA A 167 -37.45 5.62 1.20
CA ALA A 167 -36.17 5.73 1.86
C ALA A 167 -35.76 7.20 2.03
N CYS A 168 -34.83 7.43 2.94
CA CYS A 168 -34.28 8.75 3.22
C CYS A 168 -32.75 8.71 3.12
N ARG A 169 -32.18 9.56 2.28
CA ARG A 169 -30.76 9.85 2.27
C ARG A 169 -30.46 11.00 3.23
N ILE A 170 -29.62 10.72 4.21
CA ILE A 170 -29.15 11.68 5.21
C ILE A 170 -27.69 11.96 4.89
N TYR A 171 -27.35 13.21 4.57
CA TYR A 171 -25.97 13.58 4.27
C TYR A 171 -25.62 14.99 4.74
N GLY A 172 -24.34 15.19 5.08
CA GLY A 172 -23.82 16.48 5.51
C GLY A 172 -22.48 16.37 6.22
N SER A 173 -21.91 17.52 6.52
CA SER A 173 -20.70 17.66 7.32
C SER A 173 -21.03 18.55 8.51
N MET A 174 -20.61 18.14 9.69
CA MET A 174 -20.77 18.92 10.92
C MET A 174 -19.47 18.98 11.71
N GLU A 175 -19.34 20.00 12.54
CA GLU A 175 -18.22 20.14 13.47
C GLU A 175 -18.65 19.63 14.85
N VAL A 176 -18.10 18.47 15.25
CA VAL A 176 -18.32 17.87 16.56
C VAL A 176 -17.11 18.09 17.47
N LYS A 177 -17.29 18.05 18.78
CA LYS A 177 -16.15 18.08 19.71
C LYS A 177 -15.31 16.81 19.52
N LYS A 178 -13.97 16.91 19.58
CA LYS A 178 -13.04 15.76 19.53
C LYS A 178 -13.02 15.01 20.88
N VAL A 179 -14.15 14.40 21.21
CA VAL A 179 -14.37 13.58 22.41
C VAL A 179 -15.18 12.35 22.06
N THR A 180 -15.31 11.40 22.97
CA THR A 180 -16.24 10.28 22.82
C THR A 180 -17.65 10.80 22.56
N GLY A 181 -18.32 10.26 21.55
CA GLY A 181 -19.65 10.69 21.15
C GLY A 181 -20.48 9.59 20.51
N ASN A 182 -21.76 9.89 20.30
CA ASN A 182 -22.76 8.98 19.77
C ASN A 182 -23.69 9.71 18.80
N LEU A 183 -23.48 9.48 17.51
CA LEU A 183 -24.44 9.86 16.47
C LEU A 183 -25.48 8.76 16.36
N HIS A 184 -26.75 9.12 16.48
CA HIS A 184 -27.82 8.14 16.42
C HIS A 184 -28.96 8.62 15.55
N ILE A 185 -29.50 7.67 14.80
CA ILE A 185 -30.60 7.83 13.88
C ILE A 185 -31.73 6.98 14.42
N THR A 186 -32.80 7.63 14.84
CA THR A 186 -33.94 6.99 15.49
C THR A 186 -35.23 7.39 14.80
N THR A 187 -36.27 6.57 14.94
CA THR A 187 -37.59 6.92 14.45
C THR A 187 -38.30 7.85 15.42
N LEU A 188 -39.15 8.75 14.92
CA LEU A 188 -39.99 9.62 15.76
C LEU A 188 -40.79 8.77 16.76
N GLY A 189 -40.76 9.18 18.03
CA GLY A 189 -41.43 8.51 19.13
C GLY A 189 -40.66 7.36 19.77
N HIS A 190 -39.49 7.00 19.23
CA HIS A 190 -38.61 5.98 19.80
C HIS A 190 -37.24 6.57 20.14
N GLY A 191 -37.02 6.82 21.43
CA GLY A 191 -35.76 7.35 21.96
C GLY A 191 -35.90 8.76 22.52
N TYR A 192 -36.64 9.61 21.83
CA TYR A 192 -37.01 10.95 22.28
C TYR A 192 -38.52 11.10 22.38
N LEU A 193 -38.96 11.94 23.32
CA LEU A 193 -40.36 12.34 23.40
C LEU A 193 -40.68 13.22 22.18
N SER A 194 -41.52 12.73 21.30
CA SER A 194 -42.17 13.50 20.24
C SER A 194 -43.69 13.34 20.35
N TRP A 195 -44.42 14.34 19.86
CA TRP A 195 -45.89 14.32 19.82
C TRP A 195 -46.42 13.30 18.82
N GLU A 196 -45.63 12.97 17.81
CA GLU A 196 -45.90 11.95 16.81
C GLU A 196 -45.10 10.69 17.14
N HIS A 197 -45.74 9.54 17.04
CA HIS A 197 -45.15 8.23 17.27
C HIS A 197 -45.26 7.43 15.97
N THR A 198 -44.11 7.02 15.44
CA THR A 198 -44.08 6.25 14.18
C THR A 198 -44.70 4.88 14.41
N ASP A 199 -45.54 4.41 13.49
CA ASP A 199 -46.09 3.06 13.61
C ASP A 199 -44.99 2.01 13.47
N HIS A 200 -44.98 1.04 14.36
CA HIS A 200 -43.97 -0.01 14.44
C HIS A 200 -43.90 -0.87 13.18
N ALA A 201 -45.02 -1.03 12.46
CA ALA A 201 -45.05 -1.78 11.20
C ALA A 201 -44.32 -1.06 10.05
N LEU A 202 -44.13 0.26 10.16
CA LEU A 202 -43.50 1.09 9.13
C LEU A 202 -42.00 1.30 9.39
N MET A 203 -41.46 0.78 10.50
CA MET A 203 -40.06 0.94 10.86
C MET A 203 -39.20 -0.06 10.09
N ASN A 204 -38.42 0.44 9.15
CA ASN A 204 -37.39 -0.35 8.48
C ASN A 204 -36.05 0.39 8.54
N LEU A 205 -35.22 -0.03 9.48
CA LEU A 205 -33.90 0.53 9.74
C LEU A 205 -32.79 -0.11 8.88
N SER A 206 -33.16 -0.84 7.83
CA SER A 206 -32.20 -1.28 6.82
C SER A 206 -31.54 -0.05 6.21
N HIS A 207 -30.22 -0.06 6.09
CA HIS A 207 -29.49 1.13 5.68
C HIS A 207 -28.23 0.80 4.88
N VAL A 208 -27.83 1.76 4.06
CA VAL A 208 -26.60 1.76 3.29
C VAL A 208 -25.79 2.96 3.71
N ILE A 209 -24.55 2.75 4.14
CA ILE A 209 -23.61 3.81 4.49
C ILE A 209 -22.74 4.05 3.26
N HIS A 210 -22.89 5.21 2.63
CA HIS A 210 -22.10 5.59 1.46
C HIS A 210 -20.74 6.12 1.89
N GLU A 211 -20.75 7.02 2.87
CA GLU A 211 -19.54 7.66 3.38
C GLU A 211 -19.68 7.95 4.88
N PHE A 212 -18.69 7.51 5.66
CA PHE A 212 -18.57 7.89 7.06
C PHE A 212 -17.11 8.22 7.33
N SER A 213 -16.77 9.49 7.55
CA SER A 213 -15.38 9.93 7.67
C SER A 213 -15.19 11.10 8.64
N PHE A 214 -13.96 11.24 9.13
CA PHE A 214 -13.56 12.26 10.09
C PHE A 214 -12.43 13.14 9.53
N GLY A 215 -12.59 14.45 9.62
CA GLY A 215 -11.65 15.45 9.14
C GLY A 215 -11.82 15.78 7.64
N PRO A 216 -10.79 16.38 7.02
CA PRO A 216 -10.86 16.78 5.61
C PRO A 216 -10.92 15.55 4.69
N TYR A 217 -11.84 15.60 3.74
CA TYR A 217 -12.01 14.57 2.72
C TYR A 217 -10.83 14.52 1.74
N PHE A 218 -10.45 13.31 1.31
CA PHE A 218 -9.64 13.10 0.11
C PHE A 218 -10.01 11.77 -0.59
N PRO A 219 -9.98 11.71 -1.94
CA PRO A 219 -10.59 10.67 -2.78
C PRO A 219 -9.96 9.27 -2.73
N ARG A 220 -9.15 8.96 -1.71
CA ARG A 220 -8.48 7.66 -1.52
C ARG A 220 -8.34 7.27 -0.04
N ILE A 221 -9.11 7.90 0.85
CA ILE A 221 -9.25 7.38 2.20
C ILE A 221 -10.00 6.05 2.11
N VAL A 222 -9.51 5.03 2.81
CA VAL A 222 -10.23 3.76 2.92
C VAL A 222 -10.77 3.74 4.33
N GLN A 223 -12.08 3.94 4.46
CA GLN A 223 -12.76 3.81 5.75
C GLN A 223 -13.58 2.52 5.76
N PRO A 224 -13.63 1.79 6.89
CA PRO A 224 -14.32 0.51 6.96
C PRO A 224 -15.82 0.55 6.65
N LEU A 225 -16.53 1.64 7.00
CA LEU A 225 -17.98 1.72 6.77
C LEU A 225 -18.36 2.26 5.38
N ASP A 226 -17.40 2.68 4.56
CA ASP A 226 -17.71 3.24 3.25
C ASP A 226 -18.30 2.16 2.32
N ASN A 227 -19.45 2.47 1.71
CA ASN A 227 -20.23 1.53 0.89
C ASN A 227 -20.58 0.22 1.62
N SER A 228 -20.93 0.31 2.91
CA SER A 228 -21.45 -0.84 3.67
C SER A 228 -22.97 -0.88 3.68
N VAL A 229 -23.56 -2.06 3.82
CA VAL A 229 -25.02 -2.26 3.86
C VAL A 229 -25.39 -3.21 4.98
N GLU A 230 -26.44 -2.86 5.73
CA GLU A 230 -27.05 -3.73 6.72
C GLU A 230 -28.57 -3.75 6.56
N ILE A 231 -29.14 -4.96 6.54
CA ILE A 231 -30.55 -5.19 6.22
C ILE A 231 -31.19 -5.93 7.38
N THR A 232 -32.38 -5.47 7.77
CA THR A 232 -33.23 -6.14 8.75
C THR A 232 -34.63 -6.35 8.19
N SER A 233 -35.25 -7.47 8.55
CA SER A 233 -36.68 -7.71 8.31
C SER A 233 -37.55 -7.38 9.52
N VAL A 234 -36.94 -7.11 10.68
CA VAL A 234 -37.62 -6.87 11.95
C VAL A 234 -37.59 -5.36 12.29
N PRO A 235 -38.73 -4.76 12.69
CA PRO A 235 -38.81 -3.32 12.92
C PRO A 235 -38.04 -2.83 14.15
N PHE A 236 -37.95 -3.65 15.20
CA PHE A 236 -37.24 -3.31 16.44
C PHE A 236 -35.80 -3.79 16.47
N HIS A 237 -35.05 -3.44 15.43
CA HIS A 237 -33.63 -3.75 15.35
C HIS A 237 -32.77 -2.60 15.88
N ILE A 238 -31.71 -2.94 16.61
CA ILE A 238 -30.71 -1.99 17.09
C ILE A 238 -29.40 -2.30 16.38
N PHE A 239 -28.95 -1.37 15.55
CA PHE A 239 -27.63 -1.40 14.92
C PHE A 239 -26.68 -0.54 15.72
N GLN A 240 -25.57 -1.13 16.18
CA GLN A 240 -24.54 -0.44 16.95
C GLN A 240 -23.19 -0.61 16.28
N TYR A 241 -22.62 0.52 15.85
CA TYR A 241 -21.26 0.62 15.35
C TYR A 241 -20.40 1.25 16.44
N PHE A 242 -19.35 0.55 16.84
CA PHE A 242 -18.32 1.04 17.75
C PHE A 242 -17.09 1.42 16.92
N LEU A 243 -16.78 2.71 16.88
CA LEU A 243 -15.69 3.27 16.09
C LEU A 243 -14.55 3.71 17.01
N SER A 244 -13.34 3.21 16.78
CA SER A 244 -12.12 3.71 17.44
C SER A 244 -11.37 4.60 16.46
N VAL A 245 -11.38 5.90 16.72
CA VAL A 245 -10.85 6.94 15.83
C VAL A 245 -9.41 7.28 16.20
N VAL A 246 -8.50 7.12 15.24
CA VAL A 246 -7.06 7.38 15.36
C VAL A 246 -6.67 8.58 14.50
N SER A 247 -6.00 9.56 15.13
CA SER A 247 -5.41 10.71 14.42
C SER A 247 -4.33 10.22 13.45
N THR A 248 -4.49 10.47 12.15
CA THR A 248 -3.49 10.12 11.13
C THR A 248 -2.92 11.37 10.48
N THR A 249 -1.59 11.47 10.45
CA THR A 249 -0.88 12.52 9.72
C THR A 249 -0.14 11.93 8.53
N TYR A 250 -0.51 12.37 7.32
CA TYR A 250 0.20 12.03 6.10
C TYR A 250 1.29 13.07 5.81
N ILE A 251 2.52 12.60 5.59
CA ILE A 251 3.66 13.43 5.26
C ILE A 251 4.17 13.03 3.88
N ASP A 252 4.01 13.95 2.94
CA ASP A 252 4.51 13.83 1.57
C ASP A 252 6.04 14.03 1.48
N ALA A 253 6.64 13.62 0.36
CA ALA A 253 8.02 13.88 -0.01
C ALA A 253 8.42 15.36 0.17
N SER A 254 7.52 16.30 -0.18
CA SER A 254 7.71 17.74 -0.01
C SER A 254 7.52 18.23 1.44
N ARG A 255 7.44 17.33 2.42
CA ARG A 255 7.21 17.60 3.86
C ARG A 255 5.88 18.32 4.18
N ARG A 256 4.94 18.33 3.24
CA ARG A 256 3.58 18.81 3.47
C ARG A 256 2.87 17.82 4.39
N ARG A 257 2.15 18.33 5.39
CA ARG A 257 1.42 17.54 6.38
C ARG A 257 -0.07 17.66 6.12
N LEU A 258 -0.77 16.54 6.06
CA LEU A 258 -2.23 16.46 6.02
C LEU A 258 -2.68 15.75 7.29
N HIS A 259 -3.43 16.45 8.13
CA HIS A 259 -4.06 15.90 9.31
C HIS A 259 -5.45 15.37 8.95
N THR A 260 -5.70 14.11 9.26
CA THR A 260 -6.96 13.40 9.02
C THR A 260 -7.14 12.34 10.10
N HIS A 261 -8.22 11.57 10.03
CA HIS A 261 -8.52 10.54 11.01
C HIS A 261 -8.91 9.27 10.28
N GLN A 262 -8.42 8.14 10.77
CA GLN A 262 -8.85 6.81 10.36
C GLN A 262 -9.58 6.18 11.53
N TYR A 263 -10.45 5.22 11.26
CA TYR A 263 -11.07 4.46 12.33
C TYR A 263 -11.12 2.98 12.01
N SER A 264 -11.14 2.18 13.07
CA SER A 264 -11.61 0.80 13.02
C SER A 264 -13.07 0.76 13.47
N VAL A 265 -13.82 -0.22 12.99
CA VAL A 265 -15.22 -0.40 13.36
C VAL A 265 -15.48 -1.82 13.86
N THR A 266 -16.29 -1.92 14.89
CA THR A 266 -16.92 -3.17 15.32
C THR A 266 -18.43 -3.01 15.25
N GLU A 267 -19.10 -3.96 14.60
CA GLU A 267 -20.54 -3.95 14.44
C GLU A 267 -21.22 -4.89 15.44
N MET A 268 -22.37 -4.47 15.94
CA MET A 268 -23.26 -5.27 16.76
C MET A 268 -24.72 -5.00 16.36
N GLY A 269 -25.41 -6.02 15.87
CA GLY A 269 -26.85 -6.02 15.65
C GLY A 269 -27.56 -6.78 16.76
N ARG A 270 -28.67 -6.25 17.27
CA ARG A 270 -29.58 -7.04 18.12
C ARG A 270 -31.04 -6.68 17.88
N GLU A 271 -31.87 -7.70 17.87
CA GLU A 271 -33.32 -7.56 17.93
C GLU A 271 -33.77 -7.25 19.35
N THR A 272 -34.78 -6.40 19.47
CA THR A 272 -35.37 -6.04 20.76
C THR A 272 -36.88 -6.18 20.75
N GLN A 273 -37.45 -6.43 21.93
CA GLN A 273 -38.88 -6.37 22.12
C GLN A 273 -39.31 -4.94 22.44
N HIS A 274 -40.56 -4.61 22.11
CA HIS A 274 -41.15 -3.32 22.40
C HIS A 274 -40.95 -2.94 23.88
N GLY A 275 -40.49 -1.69 24.12
CA GLY A 275 -40.26 -1.14 25.47
C GLY A 275 -38.96 -1.57 26.17
N ARG A 276 -38.18 -2.51 25.62
CA ARG A 276 -36.90 -2.97 26.21
C ARG A 276 -35.65 -2.35 25.56
N GLY A 277 -35.84 -1.42 24.64
CA GLY A 277 -34.76 -0.74 23.94
C GLY A 277 -35.28 0.36 23.01
N VAL A 278 -34.37 1.23 22.60
CA VAL A 278 -34.64 2.23 21.58
C VAL A 278 -34.15 1.66 20.25
N PRO A 279 -35.05 1.30 19.31
CA PRO A 279 -34.65 0.89 17.97
C PRO A 279 -33.99 2.07 17.25
N GLY A 280 -32.96 1.78 16.46
CA GLY A 280 -32.20 2.82 15.77
C GLY A 280 -30.84 2.35 15.30
N ILE A 281 -30.15 3.26 14.63
CA ILE A 281 -28.79 3.09 14.14
C ILE A 281 -27.90 4.00 14.99
N PHE A 282 -26.91 3.43 15.66
CA PHE A 282 -26.06 4.13 16.62
C PHE A 282 -24.59 4.00 16.21
N PHE A 283 -23.93 5.14 16.03
CA PHE A 283 -22.50 5.27 15.76
C PHE A 283 -21.82 5.84 16.98
N LYS A 284 -21.28 4.95 17.82
CA LYS A 284 -20.52 5.31 19.01
C LYS A 284 -19.06 5.40 18.64
N TYR A 285 -18.50 6.60 18.64
CA TYR A 285 -17.11 6.83 18.31
C TYR A 285 -16.33 7.25 19.56
N ASP A 286 -15.12 6.71 19.70
CA ASP A 286 -14.17 7.09 20.74
C ASP A 286 -12.85 7.52 20.11
N ILE A 287 -12.14 8.46 20.77
CA ILE A 287 -10.89 9.01 20.27
C ILE A 287 -9.74 8.27 20.95
N GLU A 288 -8.95 7.54 20.17
CA GLU A 288 -7.79 6.81 20.67
C GLU A 288 -6.63 7.78 21.01
N PRO A 289 -5.91 7.58 22.13
CA PRO A 289 -4.79 8.45 22.54
C PRO A 289 -3.51 8.25 21.70
N MET A 290 -3.62 7.58 20.55
CA MET A 290 -2.51 7.32 19.64
C MET A 290 -2.67 8.09 18.33
N SER A 291 -1.55 8.32 17.66
CA SER A 291 -1.45 8.99 16.38
C SER A 291 -0.60 8.17 15.42
N LEU A 292 -1.08 8.01 14.20
CA LEU A 292 -0.38 7.35 13.11
C LEU A 292 0.26 8.40 12.20
N THR A 293 1.57 8.36 12.04
CA THR A 293 2.27 9.17 11.05
C THR A 293 2.65 8.28 9.87
N VAL A 294 2.07 8.56 8.70
CA VAL A 294 2.41 7.89 7.43
C VAL A 294 3.34 8.80 6.66
N ARG A 295 4.58 8.38 6.47
CA ARG A 295 5.59 9.16 5.75
C ARG A 295 5.96 8.45 4.45
N GLU A 296 5.89 9.18 3.34
CA GLU A 296 6.37 8.65 2.07
C GLU A 296 7.90 8.52 2.10
N ARG A 297 8.40 7.32 1.83
CA ARG A 297 9.83 7.07 1.80
C ARG A 297 10.40 7.62 0.50
N THR A 298 11.29 8.59 0.60
CA THR A 298 12.03 9.12 -0.55
C THR A 298 13.48 8.65 -0.48
N THR A 299 13.82 7.60 -1.21
CA THR A 299 15.22 7.23 -1.43
C THR A 299 15.81 8.18 -2.46
N THR A 300 16.90 8.86 -2.12
CA THR A 300 17.61 9.68 -3.10
C THR A 300 18.25 8.79 -4.16
N PHE A 301 18.40 9.31 -5.38
CA PHE A 301 19.04 8.58 -6.47
C PHE A 301 20.46 8.10 -6.10
N LEU A 302 21.21 8.93 -5.38
CA LEU A 302 22.56 8.58 -4.95
C LEU A 302 22.56 7.44 -3.91
N GLN A 303 21.62 7.47 -2.97
CA GLN A 303 21.45 6.37 -2.02
C GLN A 303 21.03 5.07 -2.72
N PHE A 304 20.20 5.13 -3.75
CA PHE A 304 19.85 3.98 -4.59
C PHE A 304 21.08 3.42 -5.31
N LEU A 305 21.91 4.26 -5.94
CA LEU A 305 23.14 3.82 -6.59
C LEU A 305 24.12 3.15 -5.61
N ILE A 306 24.27 3.70 -4.40
CA ILE A 306 25.10 3.09 -3.34
C ILE A 306 24.54 1.70 -2.97
N ARG A 307 23.22 1.56 -2.80
CA ARG A 307 22.58 0.25 -2.51
C ARG A 307 22.81 -0.74 -3.65
N LEU A 308 22.63 -0.32 -4.91
CA LEU A 308 22.85 -1.15 -6.09
C LEU A 308 24.30 -1.65 -6.18
N ALA A 309 25.28 -0.75 -6.01
CA ALA A 309 26.69 -1.09 -6.01
C ALA A 309 27.04 -2.06 -4.86
N GLY A 310 26.45 -1.86 -3.68
CA GLY A 310 26.59 -2.77 -2.54
C GLY A 310 26.04 -4.18 -2.81
N ILE A 311 24.88 -4.29 -3.45
CA ILE A 311 24.27 -5.59 -3.82
C ILE A 311 25.16 -6.33 -4.83
N VAL A 312 25.55 -5.67 -5.92
CA VAL A 312 26.37 -6.28 -6.97
C VAL A 312 27.75 -6.66 -6.42
N GLY A 313 28.42 -5.73 -5.72
CA GLY A 313 29.73 -5.97 -5.13
C GLY A 313 29.72 -7.05 -4.05
N GLY A 314 28.73 -7.02 -3.15
CA GLY A 314 28.59 -7.99 -2.06
C GLY A 314 28.38 -9.41 -2.58
N ILE A 315 27.47 -9.60 -3.54
CA ILE A 315 27.20 -10.94 -4.10
C ILE A 315 28.41 -11.48 -4.84
N LEU A 316 29.12 -10.68 -5.63
CA LEU A 316 30.30 -11.14 -6.36
C LEU A 316 31.41 -11.61 -5.41
N VAL A 317 31.68 -10.86 -4.34
CA VAL A 317 32.68 -11.22 -3.33
C VAL A 317 32.27 -12.48 -2.56
N CYS A 318 31.01 -12.53 -2.08
CA CYS A 318 30.49 -13.70 -1.37
C CYS A 318 30.48 -14.95 -2.24
N SER A 319 30.18 -14.80 -3.54
CA SER A 319 30.16 -15.91 -4.49
C SER A 319 31.56 -16.44 -4.80
N ASP A 320 32.57 -15.57 -4.97
CA ASP A 320 33.96 -16.01 -5.17
C ASP A 320 34.50 -16.72 -3.92
N PHE A 321 34.27 -16.15 -2.74
CA PHE A 321 34.66 -16.80 -1.48
C PHE A 321 33.92 -18.12 -1.25
N GLY A 322 32.61 -18.16 -1.53
CA GLY A 322 31.80 -19.37 -1.42
C GLY A 322 32.25 -20.46 -2.40
N PHE A 323 32.61 -20.09 -3.62
CA PHE A 323 33.12 -21.04 -4.61
C PHE A 323 34.47 -21.63 -4.17
N ARG A 324 35.42 -20.81 -3.71
CA ARG A 324 36.74 -21.28 -3.24
C ARG A 324 36.64 -22.16 -2.00
N THR A 325 35.78 -21.81 -1.05
CA THR A 325 35.56 -22.62 0.16
C THR A 325 34.85 -23.92 -0.17
N ALA A 326 33.87 -23.92 -1.06
CA ALA A 326 33.22 -25.13 -1.56
C ALA A 326 34.22 -26.06 -2.27
N ASP A 327 35.09 -25.53 -3.12
CA ASP A 327 36.11 -26.31 -3.83
C ASP A 327 37.17 -26.90 -2.86
N HIS A 328 37.58 -26.12 -1.86
CA HIS A 328 38.45 -26.58 -0.78
C HIS A 328 37.80 -27.69 0.09
N LEU A 329 36.52 -27.56 0.41
CA LEU A 329 35.79 -28.61 1.14
C LEU A 329 35.62 -29.86 0.29
N VAL A 330 35.22 -29.71 -0.97
CA VAL A 330 35.03 -30.83 -1.91
C VAL A 330 36.34 -31.59 -2.10
N SER A 331 37.46 -30.88 -2.27
CA SER A 331 38.78 -31.53 -2.35
C SER A 331 39.17 -32.20 -1.03
N HIS A 332 38.88 -31.61 0.13
CA HIS A 332 39.20 -32.20 1.42
C HIS A 332 38.33 -33.43 1.77
N PHE A 333 37.07 -33.48 1.34
CA PHE A 333 36.13 -34.57 1.65
C PHE A 333 36.04 -35.66 0.56
N LEU A 334 36.31 -35.34 -0.72
CA LEU A 334 36.25 -36.31 -1.82
C LEU A 334 37.62 -36.77 -2.34
N ALA A 335 38.74 -36.15 -1.95
CA ALA A 335 40.05 -36.73 -2.21
C ALA A 335 40.31 -37.89 -1.23
N GLY A 336 40.12 -39.12 -1.72
CA GLY A 336 40.80 -40.29 -1.17
C GLY A 336 42.34 -40.12 -1.23
N PRO A 337 43.13 -41.01 -0.60
CA PRO A 337 44.56 -40.82 -0.37
C PRO A 337 45.33 -40.51 -1.66
N PRO A 338 46.45 -39.76 -1.56
CA PRO A 338 47.15 -39.22 -2.73
C PRO A 338 47.51 -40.33 -3.72
N LYS A 339 47.18 -40.12 -5.00
CA LYS A 339 47.65 -41.00 -6.08
C LYS A 339 49.17 -40.93 -6.10
N THR A 340 49.80 -42.09 -5.92
CA THR A 340 51.24 -42.29 -6.08
C THR A 340 51.71 -41.74 -7.43
N PRO A 341 52.84 -41.00 -7.48
CA PRO A 341 53.36 -40.53 -8.76
C PRO A 341 53.80 -41.73 -9.60
N LEU A 342 53.41 -41.75 -10.88
CA LEU A 342 53.94 -42.71 -11.86
C LEU A 342 55.46 -42.54 -11.96
N PRO A 343 56.26 -43.63 -11.97
CA PRO A 343 57.70 -43.54 -12.11
C PRO A 343 58.03 -43.22 -13.57
N GLY A 344 58.68 -42.08 -13.80
CA GLY A 344 59.27 -41.77 -15.10
C GLY A 344 58.99 -40.36 -15.62
N PHE A 345 59.39 -39.33 -14.88
CA PHE A 345 59.74 -38.06 -15.51
C PHE A 345 60.89 -37.43 -14.76
N VAL A 346 62.08 -37.45 -15.38
CA VAL A 346 63.28 -36.78 -14.89
C VAL A 346 63.11 -35.28 -15.18
N PRO A 347 63.12 -34.39 -14.18
CA PRO A 347 63.08 -32.96 -14.45
C PRO A 347 64.43 -32.50 -15.01
N SER A 348 64.42 -31.87 -16.18
CA SER A 348 65.54 -31.07 -16.69
C SER A 348 65.71 -29.83 -15.81
N PRO A 349 66.93 -29.37 -15.49
CA PRO A 349 67.14 -28.26 -14.57
C PRO A 349 66.69 -26.94 -15.22
N ALA A 350 65.70 -26.28 -14.60
CA ALA A 350 65.29 -24.93 -14.96
C ALA A 350 66.34 -23.90 -14.47
N PRO A 351 66.54 -22.77 -15.19
CA PRO A 351 67.56 -21.79 -14.86
C PRO A 351 67.17 -20.98 -13.62
N LYS A 352 68.16 -20.72 -12.75
CA LYS A 352 68.00 -19.92 -11.53
C LYS A 352 67.75 -18.45 -11.88
N THR A 353 66.59 -17.93 -11.51
CA THR A 353 66.31 -16.48 -11.46
C THR A 353 66.65 -15.95 -10.06
N PRO A 354 67.32 -14.79 -9.92
CA PRO A 354 67.94 -14.39 -8.66
C PRO A 354 66.93 -13.79 -7.69
N THR A 355 66.97 -14.26 -6.44
CA THR A 355 66.26 -13.69 -5.30
C THR A 355 66.86 -12.34 -4.92
N ARG A 356 66.09 -11.25 -5.09
CA ARG A 356 66.34 -9.96 -4.42
C ARG A 356 65.85 -10.07 -2.97
N SER A 357 66.77 -10.05 -2.02
CA SER A 357 66.46 -9.89 -0.59
C SER A 357 66.06 -8.44 -0.30
N PHE A 358 64.86 -8.22 0.22
CA PHE A 358 64.50 -6.97 0.90
C PHE A 358 64.81 -7.16 2.39
N ALA A 359 65.86 -6.49 2.85
CA ALA A 359 66.21 -6.44 4.27
C ALA A 359 65.36 -5.38 4.97
N SER A 360 64.51 -5.78 5.91
CA SER A 360 63.86 -4.89 6.87
C SER A 360 64.73 -4.79 8.12
N GLY A 361 65.56 -3.75 8.19
CA GLY A 361 66.21 -3.33 9.43
C GLY A 361 65.30 -2.35 10.17
N PHE A 362 64.66 -2.81 11.24
CA PHE A 362 64.03 -1.94 12.24
C PHE A 362 64.82 -2.15 13.55
N GLY A 363 65.80 -1.28 13.77
CA GLY A 363 66.58 -1.21 15.00
C GLY A 363 65.78 -0.53 16.10
N ARG A 364 65.81 -1.13 17.30
CA ARG A 364 65.60 -0.43 18.56
C ARG A 364 66.85 0.41 18.83
N ASP A 365 66.66 1.70 19.08
CA ASP A 365 67.05 2.41 20.30
C ASP A 365 66.36 3.78 20.33
#